data_AF-A0A4Q7G3B8-F1
#
_entry.id   AF-A0A4Q7G3B8-F1
#
_cell.length_a   1.000
_cell.length_b   1.000
_cell.length_c   1.000
_cell.angle_alpha   90.00
_cell.angle_beta   90.00
_cell.angle_gamma   90.00
#
_symmetry.space_group_name_H-M   'P 1'
#
loop_
_entity.id
_entity.type
_entity.pdbx_description
1 polymer ?
#
loop_
_entity_poly.entity_id
_entity_poly.type
_entity_poly.pdbx_seq_one_letter_code
_entity_poly.pdbx_strand_id
1 'polypeptide(L)'
;MVSPGVFAPVLDETTLLPIEFPNGRAAANRAQILSSTTGKKYQPRRIKTDTNWRAREQARFDDGSYEPLPWINERWWRDNVDFHRDHFAHVSTDQPGKIAFTESEQRGATDTQTRMKAGKYLTRFFAGILTKEQIAKIASEFAARYEENVLLFAETADEIEEVYRNGPHSCMSNEDYRRTQGWGRGGSFSSPFHPVRVYAAGDLKVAYIQHDGHVTGRTLVFPKNKTHSRVYGDYYRMRELLAAQGYEFGDPIGARLVRHFDESMNTMVLPYLDKGTESGMGSLAAVDRGSHLEIIYDDGSQPKMFRGCNLNGYGSPVEYSVAFDEEEDDDGYQCDRCGDWFDDDDDLRSVINEGRWCEHCRDNYGFYCEGYGRWHSNDREISYTLSNGQVVSERYFDSHCFTCDFDSEHYYNEDAVEMANGERWYIANFRENGFTCDMTGRRYPNEERVDMANGQVWSQKYFDRYGFACTECGENFPLNHQHPNQDETCRSCGASAELLPATAEASAEHT
;
A
#
# COMPACT_ATOMS: atom_id res chain seq x y z
N MET A 1 -0.46 40.66 5.36
CA MET A 1 -1.52 39.80 5.91
C MET A 1 -0.85 38.61 6.59
N VAL A 2 -1.30 38.24 7.78
CA VAL A 2 -0.71 37.14 8.55
C VAL A 2 -1.42 35.85 8.11
N SER A 3 -0.68 34.81 7.68
CA SER A 3 -1.26 33.57 7.15
C SER A 3 -2.25 32.91 8.13
N PRO A 4 -3.33 32.26 7.66
CA PRO A 4 -4.25 31.54 8.53
C PRO A 4 -3.50 30.51 9.38
N GLY A 5 -3.63 30.60 10.70
CA GLY A 5 -2.90 29.75 11.66
C GLY A 5 -1.66 30.38 12.30
N VAL A 6 -1.24 31.57 11.87
CA VAL A 6 -0.14 32.31 12.49
C VAL A 6 -0.68 33.14 13.66
N PHE A 7 -0.25 32.79 14.87
CA PHE A 7 -0.62 33.49 16.09
C PHE A 7 0.13 34.83 16.17
N ALA A 8 -0.59 35.95 16.18
CA ALA A 8 -0.02 37.25 16.52
C ALA A 8 -0.01 37.41 18.06
N PRO A 9 1.17 37.56 18.70
CA PRO A 9 1.23 37.78 20.14
C PRO A 9 0.59 39.13 20.48
N VAL A 10 -0.15 39.15 21.59
CA VAL A 10 -0.61 40.43 22.16
C VAL A 10 0.59 41.08 22.81
N LEU A 11 0.93 42.28 22.34
CA LEU A 11 2.04 43.05 22.86
C LEU A 11 1.55 44.01 23.95
N ASP A 12 2.37 44.19 24.98
CA ASP A 12 2.20 45.24 25.96
C ASP A 12 2.43 46.60 25.28
N GLU A 13 1.51 47.55 25.48
CA GLU A 13 1.51 48.85 24.78
C GLU A 13 2.74 49.72 25.09
N THR A 14 3.42 49.45 26.21
CA THR A 14 4.57 50.25 26.65
C THR A 14 5.89 49.62 26.19
N THR A 15 6.01 48.31 26.32
CA THR A 15 7.26 47.58 26.06
C THR A 15 7.33 46.98 24.66
N LEU A 16 6.19 46.88 23.96
CA LEU A 16 6.05 46.17 22.69
C LEU A 16 6.50 44.70 22.75
N LEU A 17 6.55 44.12 23.95
CA LEU A 17 6.86 42.71 24.20
C LEU A 17 5.59 41.91 24.43
N PRO A 18 5.59 40.59 24.16
CA PRO A 18 4.44 39.72 24.47
C PRO A 18 4.03 39.86 25.95
N ILE A 19 2.72 39.99 26.20
CA ILE A 19 2.21 40.08 27.58
C ILE A 19 2.41 38.73 28.28
N GLU A 20 3.26 38.72 29.30
CA GLU A 20 3.53 37.55 30.12
C GLU A 20 2.60 37.48 31.34
N PHE A 21 2.32 36.27 31.81
CA PHE A 21 1.50 36.05 33.00
C PHE A 21 2.20 35.10 33.97
N PRO A 22 2.10 35.35 35.29
CA PRO A 22 2.80 34.54 36.30
C PRO A 22 2.29 33.10 36.40
N ASN A 23 1.08 32.82 35.92
CA ASN A 23 0.52 31.47 35.88
C ASN A 23 -0.61 31.36 34.84
N GLY A 24 -0.98 30.12 34.50
CA GLY A 24 -2.02 29.85 33.51
C GLY A 24 -3.39 30.40 33.86
N ARG A 25 -3.72 30.55 35.16
CA ARG A 25 -5.01 31.10 35.60
C ARG A 25 -5.10 32.61 35.32
N ALA A 26 -4.04 33.36 35.60
CA ALA A 26 -3.95 34.79 35.27
C ALA A 26 -4.03 35.00 33.75
N ALA A 27 -3.32 34.17 32.98
CA ALA A 27 -3.35 34.20 31.52
C ALA A 27 -4.74 33.89 30.95
N ALA A 28 -5.42 32.87 31.47
CA ALA A 28 -6.77 32.49 31.05
C ALA A 28 -7.80 33.59 31.36
N ASN A 29 -7.76 34.15 32.58
CA ASN A 29 -8.66 35.25 32.96
C ASN A 29 -8.47 36.47 32.04
N ARG A 30 -7.21 36.84 31.74
CA ARG A 30 -6.94 37.99 30.86
C ARG A 30 -7.34 37.71 29.42
N ALA A 31 -7.10 36.51 28.91
CA ALA A 31 -7.54 36.11 27.58
C ALA A 31 -9.07 36.16 27.45
N GLN A 32 -9.80 35.73 28.49
CA GLN A 32 -11.26 35.80 28.51
C GLN A 32 -11.77 37.25 28.48
N ILE A 33 -11.18 38.14 29.28
CA ILE A 33 -11.50 39.58 29.29
C ILE A 33 -11.21 40.22 27.93
N LEU A 34 -10.04 39.93 27.34
CA LEU A 34 -9.69 40.45 26.02
C LEU A 34 -10.67 39.93 24.96
N SER A 35 -11.05 38.65 25.04
CA SER A 35 -12.01 38.06 24.12
C SER A 35 -13.40 38.67 24.22
N SER A 36 -13.90 38.94 25.42
CA SER A 36 -15.19 39.62 25.59
C SER A 36 -15.16 41.07 25.13
N THR A 37 -14.01 41.74 25.26
CA THR A 37 -13.90 43.19 25.00
C THR A 37 -13.66 43.49 23.52
N THR A 38 -12.84 42.70 22.81
CA THR A 38 -12.49 42.98 21.42
C THR A 38 -13.26 42.12 20.41
N GLY A 39 -14.04 41.14 20.87
CA GLY A 39 -14.72 40.16 20.04
C GLY A 39 -13.79 39.11 19.41
N LYS A 40 -12.47 39.18 19.63
CA LYS A 40 -11.49 38.24 19.06
C LYS A 40 -11.17 37.11 20.04
N LYS A 41 -10.97 35.89 19.54
CA LYS A 41 -10.54 34.76 20.38
C LYS A 41 -9.05 34.90 20.76
N TYR A 42 -8.74 35.06 22.04
CA TYR A 42 -7.38 35.01 22.57
C TYR A 42 -7.16 33.66 23.26
N GLN A 43 -6.05 33.01 22.97
CA GLN A 43 -5.64 31.79 23.66
C GLN A 43 -4.31 32.02 24.35
N PRO A 44 -4.24 31.88 25.69
CA PRO A 44 -2.97 31.95 26.39
C PRO A 44 -2.09 30.79 25.93
N ARG A 45 -0.86 31.12 25.55
CA ARG A 45 0.17 30.13 25.22
C ARG A 45 1.17 30.08 26.36
N ARG A 46 1.63 28.88 26.68
CA ARG A 46 2.73 28.71 27.62
C ARG A 46 3.99 29.24 26.93
N ILE A 47 4.57 30.31 27.44
CA ILE A 47 5.91 30.75 27.04
C ILE A 47 6.84 29.60 27.47
N LYS A 48 7.46 28.94 26.51
CA LYS A 48 8.37 27.83 26.79
C LYS A 48 9.80 28.33 26.70
N THR A 49 10.49 28.08 27.80
CA THR A 49 11.65 28.78 28.35
C THR A 49 12.99 28.19 27.92
N ASP A 50 13.00 27.10 27.16
CA ASP A 50 14.26 26.49 26.74
C ASP A 50 14.61 26.87 25.30
N THR A 51 15.25 28.04 25.17
CA THR A 51 15.89 28.48 23.92
C THR A 51 17.11 27.62 23.56
N ASN A 52 17.61 26.82 24.50
CA ASN A 52 18.78 25.96 24.36
C ASN A 52 18.39 24.51 24.07
N TRP A 53 17.17 24.27 23.59
CA TRP A 53 16.67 22.92 23.34
C TRP A 53 17.56 22.13 22.39
N ARG A 54 18.21 22.75 21.40
CA ARG A 54 19.18 22.08 20.51
C ARG A 54 20.39 21.54 21.27
N ALA A 55 20.92 22.31 22.21
CA ALA A 55 22.04 21.86 23.05
C ALA A 55 21.60 20.69 23.95
N ARG A 56 20.35 20.70 24.42
CA ARG A 56 19.75 19.58 25.15
C ARG A 56 19.61 18.33 24.29
N GLU A 57 19.08 18.43 23.07
CA GLU A 57 18.97 17.29 22.17
C GLU A 57 20.34 16.74 21.75
N GLN A 58 21.33 17.62 21.50
CA GLN A 58 22.70 17.21 21.24
C GLN A 58 23.33 16.48 22.43
N ALA A 59 23.13 16.99 23.65
CA ALA A 59 23.64 16.33 24.86
C ALA A 59 23.09 14.90 25.03
N ARG A 60 21.87 14.62 24.57
CA ARG A 60 21.27 13.27 24.57
C ARG A 60 21.94 12.32 23.57
N PHE A 61 22.49 12.83 22.47
CA PHE A 61 23.36 12.02 21.62
C PHE A 61 24.73 11.82 22.26
N ASP A 62 25.28 12.87 22.86
CA ASP A 62 26.62 12.84 23.46
C ASP A 62 26.71 11.89 24.68
N ASP A 63 25.64 11.82 25.48
CA ASP A 63 25.55 10.92 26.65
C ASP A 63 25.01 9.51 26.32
N GLY A 64 24.60 9.28 25.06
CA GLY A 64 24.08 8.00 24.59
C GLY A 64 22.60 7.73 24.92
N SER A 65 21.87 8.70 25.49
CA SER A 65 20.41 8.60 25.69
C SER A 65 19.66 8.41 24.37
N TYR A 66 20.19 8.95 23.27
CA TYR A 66 19.69 8.73 21.91
C TYR A 66 20.62 7.80 21.13
N GLU A 67 20.05 6.70 20.64
CA GLU A 67 20.72 5.88 19.64
C GLU A 67 20.55 6.52 18.24
N PRO A 68 21.66 6.83 17.53
CA PRO A 68 21.61 7.35 16.18
C PRO A 68 20.91 6.39 15.21
N LEU A 69 20.28 6.93 14.17
CA LEU A 69 19.73 6.12 13.09
C LEU A 69 20.85 5.36 12.36
N PRO A 70 20.63 4.10 11.93
CA PRO A 70 21.66 3.27 11.30
C PRO A 70 22.32 3.89 10.06
N TRP A 71 21.58 4.74 9.34
CA TRP A 71 22.00 5.38 8.10
C TRP A 71 22.61 6.78 8.28
N ILE A 72 22.96 7.20 9.50
CA ILE A 72 23.53 8.54 9.72
C ILE A 72 24.81 8.81 8.91
N ASN A 73 25.54 7.74 8.54
CA ASN A 73 26.75 7.81 7.73
C ASN A 73 26.51 7.67 6.22
N GLU A 74 25.28 7.40 5.80
CA GLU A 74 24.95 7.27 4.39
C GLU A 74 25.12 8.61 3.67
N ARG A 75 25.57 8.55 2.42
CA ARG A 75 25.83 9.76 1.63
C ARG A 75 24.57 10.61 1.46
N TRP A 76 23.45 9.98 1.13
CA TRP A 76 22.17 10.68 0.96
C TRP A 76 21.68 11.35 2.26
N TRP A 77 22.10 10.86 3.43
CA TRP A 77 21.79 11.51 4.71
C TRP A 77 22.71 12.70 4.95
N ARG A 78 24.03 12.51 4.84
CA ARG A 78 25.05 13.54 5.12
C ARG A 78 24.99 14.73 4.15
N ASP A 79 24.78 14.45 2.86
CA ASP A 79 24.75 15.47 1.80
C ASP A 79 23.48 16.35 1.89
N ASN A 80 22.51 15.98 2.73
CA ASN A 80 21.19 16.59 2.85
C ASN A 80 20.89 17.11 4.27
N VAL A 81 21.93 17.60 4.96
CA VAL A 81 21.86 18.04 6.37
C VAL A 81 20.79 19.10 6.62
N ASP A 82 20.51 19.97 5.66
CA ASP A 82 19.53 21.05 5.85
C ASP A 82 18.10 20.54 6.09
N PHE A 83 17.76 19.34 5.62
CA PHE A 83 16.44 18.75 5.87
C PHE A 83 16.25 18.20 7.27
N HIS A 84 17.34 17.87 7.98
CA HIS A 84 17.25 17.12 9.24
C HIS A 84 18.14 17.64 10.36
N ARG A 85 18.90 18.72 10.13
CA ARG A 85 19.80 19.37 11.11
C ARG A 85 19.13 19.59 12.46
N ASP A 86 17.89 20.06 12.44
CA ASP A 86 17.13 20.39 13.65
C ASP A 86 16.14 19.28 14.05
N HIS A 87 16.12 18.16 13.34
CA HIS A 87 15.23 17.04 13.67
C HIS A 87 15.73 16.22 14.85
N PHE A 88 17.05 16.11 15.03
CA PHE A 88 17.65 15.22 16.04
C PHE A 88 17.03 13.81 15.98
N ALA A 89 16.89 13.27 14.77
CA ALA A 89 16.19 12.00 14.56
C ALA A 89 17.02 10.82 15.10
N HIS A 90 16.38 9.96 15.89
CA HIS A 90 16.99 8.83 16.60
C HIS A 90 15.99 7.67 16.70
N VAL A 91 16.48 6.51 17.13
CA VAL A 91 15.62 5.36 17.47
C VAL A 91 14.76 5.73 18.68
N SER A 92 13.45 5.53 18.60
CA SER A 92 12.54 5.88 19.70
C SER A 92 12.85 5.06 20.95
N THR A 93 13.06 5.73 22.09
CA THR A 93 13.43 5.09 23.36
C THR A 93 12.27 4.40 24.07
N ASP A 94 11.03 4.69 23.66
CA ASP A 94 9.79 4.24 24.31
C ASP A 94 8.80 3.54 23.36
N GLN A 95 9.08 3.49 22.06
CA GLN A 95 8.24 2.84 21.05
C GLN A 95 9.14 2.06 20.07
N PRO A 96 9.42 0.77 20.36
CA PRO A 96 10.23 -0.08 19.49
C PRO A 96 9.81 0.03 18.03
N GLY A 97 10.80 0.09 17.13
CA GLY A 97 10.58 0.16 15.68
C GLY A 97 10.17 1.51 15.11
N LYS A 98 10.11 2.56 15.94
CA LYS A 98 9.82 3.92 15.47
C LYS A 98 11.06 4.81 15.52
N ILE A 99 11.02 5.83 14.68
CA ILE A 99 11.92 6.98 14.73
C ILE A 99 11.26 8.05 15.58
N ALA A 100 12.00 8.59 16.54
CA ALA A 100 11.64 9.79 17.27
C ALA A 100 12.45 10.98 16.73
N PHE A 101 11.80 12.15 16.62
CA PHE A 101 12.44 13.38 16.15
C PHE A 101 11.69 14.63 16.62
N THR A 102 12.38 15.76 16.60
CA THR A 102 11.84 17.10 16.90
C THR A 102 11.37 17.77 15.61
N GLU A 103 10.05 17.88 15.44
CA GLU A 103 9.45 18.35 14.19
C GLU A 103 9.53 19.87 13.97
N SER A 104 9.68 20.65 15.04
CA SER A 104 9.75 22.11 14.96
C SER A 104 10.40 22.73 16.19
N GLU A 105 10.85 23.98 16.07
CA GLU A 105 11.29 24.86 17.17
C GLU A 105 10.34 24.80 18.37
N GLN A 106 9.03 24.92 18.11
CA GLN A 106 8.03 24.88 19.16
C GLN A 106 8.05 23.53 19.88
N ARG A 107 8.14 22.41 19.14
CA ARG A 107 8.19 21.07 19.72
C ARG A 107 9.49 20.85 20.50
N GLY A 108 10.62 21.36 20.01
CA GLY A 108 11.91 21.33 20.71
C GLY A 108 11.90 22.11 22.01
N ALA A 109 11.41 23.34 22.01
CA ALA A 109 11.24 24.15 23.23
C ALA A 109 10.26 23.50 24.24
N THR A 110 9.36 22.65 23.76
CA THR A 110 8.44 21.87 24.58
C THR A 110 8.95 20.52 25.06
N ASP A 111 10.16 20.12 24.65
CA ASP A 111 10.72 18.77 24.82
C ASP A 111 9.73 17.69 24.39
N THR A 112 9.14 17.87 23.21
CA THR A 112 8.12 16.98 22.66
C THR A 112 8.60 16.44 21.33
N GLN A 113 8.70 15.13 21.24
CA GLN A 113 9.09 14.45 20.01
C GLN A 113 7.88 13.88 19.27
N THR A 114 8.00 13.84 17.94
CA THR A 114 7.11 13.10 17.05
C THR A 114 7.69 11.72 16.83
N ARG A 115 6.83 10.69 16.82
CA ARG A 115 7.22 9.29 16.60
C ARG A 115 6.51 8.74 15.38
N MET A 116 7.22 8.09 14.48
CA MET A 116 6.62 7.43 13.31
C MET A 116 7.48 6.27 12.79
N LYS A 117 6.87 5.39 11.98
CA LYS A 117 7.58 4.31 11.29
C LYS A 117 8.66 4.88 10.36
N ALA A 118 9.78 4.17 10.23
CA ALA A 118 10.91 4.59 9.39
C ALA A 118 10.50 4.94 7.96
N GLY A 119 9.67 4.10 7.32
CA GLY A 119 9.17 4.36 5.97
C GLY A 119 8.41 5.69 5.86
N LYS A 120 7.53 5.99 6.83
CA LYS A 120 6.77 7.27 6.84
C LYS A 120 7.69 8.47 7.02
N TYR A 121 8.71 8.36 7.87
CA TYR A 121 9.71 9.41 8.07
C TYR A 121 10.50 9.66 6.78
N LEU A 122 11.02 8.59 6.17
CA LEU A 122 11.80 8.68 4.93
C LEU A 122 10.95 9.20 3.76
N THR A 123 9.72 8.75 3.59
CA THR A 123 8.82 9.31 2.57
C THR A 123 8.54 10.80 2.82
N ARG A 124 8.32 11.21 4.08
CA ARG A 124 8.01 12.61 4.39
C ARG A 124 9.17 13.56 4.11
N PHE A 125 10.40 13.16 4.41
CA PHE A 125 11.55 14.06 4.39
C PHE A 125 12.56 13.78 3.28
N PHE A 126 12.52 12.59 2.67
CA PHE A 126 13.54 12.13 1.70
C PHE A 126 12.95 11.54 0.41
N ALA A 127 11.64 11.64 0.15
CA ALA A 127 11.05 11.14 -1.11
C ALA A 127 11.57 11.84 -2.39
N GLY A 128 12.18 13.02 -2.27
CA GLY A 128 12.87 13.68 -3.39
C GLY A 128 14.31 13.20 -3.62
N ILE A 129 14.85 12.37 -2.73
CA ILE A 129 16.25 11.89 -2.75
C ILE A 129 16.31 10.37 -2.91
N LEU A 130 15.41 9.65 -2.25
CA LEU A 130 15.32 8.19 -2.27
C LEU A 130 14.14 7.72 -3.10
N THR A 131 14.32 6.63 -3.85
CA THR A 131 13.22 5.96 -4.55
C THR A 131 12.32 5.21 -3.56
N LYS A 132 11.11 4.83 -4.00
CA LYS A 132 10.17 4.05 -3.18
C LYS A 132 10.78 2.72 -2.74
N GLU A 133 11.54 2.07 -3.62
CA GLU A 133 12.20 0.78 -3.37
C GLU A 133 13.31 0.92 -2.34
N GLN A 134 14.11 1.99 -2.42
CA GLN A 134 15.15 2.30 -1.43
C GLN A 134 14.54 2.58 -0.06
N ILE A 135 13.45 3.36 0.00
CA ILE A 135 12.72 3.63 1.25
C ILE A 135 12.18 2.33 1.85
N ALA A 136 11.56 1.47 1.04
CA ALA A 136 11.02 0.20 1.49
C ALA A 136 12.11 -0.71 2.07
N LYS A 137 13.26 -0.80 1.40
CA LYS A 137 14.43 -1.56 1.87
C LYS A 137 14.94 -1.04 3.22
N ILE A 138 15.26 0.25 3.32
CA ILE A 138 15.82 0.87 4.54
C ILE A 138 14.82 0.76 5.71
N ALA A 139 13.53 0.98 5.44
CA ALA A 139 12.49 0.84 6.46
C ALA A 139 12.36 -0.60 6.97
N SER A 140 12.51 -1.58 6.08
CA SER A 140 12.48 -3.00 6.44
C SER A 140 13.68 -3.38 7.30
N GLU A 141 14.88 -2.95 6.92
CA GLU A 141 16.11 -3.15 7.71
C GLU A 141 16.02 -2.51 9.09
N PHE A 142 15.50 -1.27 9.18
CA PHE A 142 15.25 -0.61 10.46
C PHE A 142 14.32 -1.42 11.36
N ALA A 143 13.20 -1.84 10.78
CA ALA A 143 12.16 -2.49 11.55
C ALA A 143 12.55 -3.92 11.93
N ALA A 144 13.37 -4.61 11.13
CA ALA A 144 13.96 -5.89 11.50
C ALA A 144 14.89 -5.77 12.73
N ARG A 145 15.63 -4.66 12.83
CA ARG A 145 16.55 -4.40 13.93
C ARG A 145 15.88 -3.89 15.21
N TYR A 146 14.82 -3.08 15.09
CA TYR A 146 14.27 -2.31 16.21
C TYR A 146 12.81 -2.61 16.57
N GLU A 147 12.01 -3.27 15.72
CA GLU A 147 10.70 -3.78 16.17
C GLU A 147 10.91 -5.05 16.99
N GLU A 148 10.15 -5.20 18.08
CA GLU A 148 10.06 -6.47 18.82
C GLU A 148 9.36 -7.50 17.93
N ASN A 149 10.16 -8.21 17.14
CA ASN A 149 9.67 -9.26 16.27
C ASN A 149 9.98 -10.61 16.90
N VAL A 150 8.95 -11.38 17.16
CA VAL A 150 9.10 -12.78 17.56
C VAL A 150 8.96 -13.61 16.28
N LEU A 151 10.03 -14.30 15.90
CA LEU A 151 9.94 -15.38 14.93
C LEU A 151 9.18 -16.54 15.57
N LEU A 152 8.01 -16.84 15.03
CA LEU A 152 7.12 -17.89 15.51
C LEU A 152 7.18 -19.10 14.58
N PHE A 153 6.80 -20.27 15.09
CA PHE A 153 6.76 -21.51 14.31
C PHE A 153 5.41 -22.20 14.52
N ALA A 154 4.71 -22.46 13.43
CA ALA A 154 3.52 -23.31 13.39
C ALA A 154 3.94 -24.75 13.09
N GLU A 155 3.44 -25.69 13.90
CA GLU A 155 3.86 -27.11 13.86
C GLU A 155 2.68 -28.05 13.62
N THR A 156 1.50 -27.69 14.14
CA THR A 156 0.29 -28.47 13.96
C THR A 156 -0.41 -28.13 12.64
N ALA A 157 -1.22 -29.04 12.13
CA ALA A 157 -1.97 -28.82 10.89
C ALA A 157 -2.87 -27.58 10.96
N ASP A 158 -3.48 -27.30 12.11
CA ASP A 158 -4.37 -26.15 12.31
C ASP A 158 -3.59 -24.83 12.35
N GLU A 159 -2.47 -24.77 13.08
CA GLU A 159 -1.60 -23.58 13.10
C GLU A 159 -1.02 -23.29 11.71
N ILE A 160 -0.59 -24.34 10.99
CA ILE A 160 -0.01 -24.21 9.66
C ILE A 160 -1.04 -23.69 8.67
N GLU A 161 -2.26 -24.22 8.68
CA GLU A 161 -3.35 -23.72 7.85
C GLU A 161 -3.71 -22.27 8.18
N GLU A 162 -3.81 -21.93 9.47
CA GLU A 162 -4.12 -20.59 9.94
C GLU A 162 -3.12 -19.54 9.41
N VAL A 163 -1.82 -19.84 9.48
CA VAL A 163 -0.76 -18.98 8.94
C VAL A 163 -0.88 -18.78 7.43
N TYR A 164 -1.30 -19.80 6.66
CA TYR A 164 -1.50 -19.67 5.22
C TYR A 164 -2.76 -18.87 4.85
N ARG A 165 -3.85 -19.02 5.63
CA ARG A 165 -5.11 -18.30 5.41
C ARG A 165 -5.02 -16.81 5.74
N ASN A 166 -4.32 -16.48 6.82
CA ASN A 166 -4.27 -15.12 7.38
C ASN A 166 -2.93 -14.41 7.18
N GLY A 167 -2.01 -15.04 6.44
CA GLY A 167 -0.72 -14.46 6.07
C GLY A 167 -0.63 -13.97 4.64
N PRO A 168 0.60 -13.69 4.18
CA PRO A 168 0.85 -13.19 2.83
C PRO A 168 0.25 -14.08 1.74
N HIS A 169 -0.28 -13.41 0.72
CA HIS A 169 -0.99 -14.02 -0.39
C HIS A 169 -0.13 -15.02 -1.19
N SER A 170 -0.75 -16.15 -1.54
CA SER A 170 -0.18 -17.24 -2.34
C SER A 170 -1.30 -18.11 -2.93
N CYS A 171 -0.96 -19.04 -3.81
CA CYS A 171 -1.92 -20.01 -4.33
C CYS A 171 -2.51 -20.92 -3.25
N MET A 172 -1.81 -21.09 -2.14
CA MET A 172 -2.26 -21.87 -0.99
C MET A 172 -2.91 -21.01 0.11
N SER A 173 -3.34 -19.78 -0.20
CA SER A 173 -3.96 -18.86 0.78
C SER A 173 -5.48 -19.03 0.86
N ASN A 174 -6.17 -18.07 1.49
CA ASN A 174 -7.62 -18.07 1.66
C ASN A 174 -8.40 -18.04 0.32
N GLU A 175 -9.68 -18.42 0.41
CA GLU A 175 -10.59 -18.55 -0.74
C GLU A 175 -10.86 -17.22 -1.44
N ASP A 176 -10.92 -16.11 -0.70
CA ASP A 176 -11.17 -14.79 -1.28
C ASP A 176 -10.06 -14.39 -2.25
N TYR A 177 -8.81 -14.52 -1.82
CA TYR A 177 -7.67 -14.25 -2.69
C TYR A 177 -7.60 -15.23 -3.86
N ARG A 178 -7.84 -16.52 -3.63
CA ARG A 178 -7.85 -17.51 -4.71
C ARG A 178 -8.93 -17.19 -5.75
N ARG A 179 -10.11 -16.75 -5.32
CA ARG A 179 -11.21 -16.34 -6.19
C ARG A 179 -10.84 -15.13 -7.05
N THR A 180 -10.22 -14.10 -6.47
CA THR A 180 -9.78 -12.92 -7.24
C THR A 180 -8.69 -13.25 -8.26
N GLN A 181 -7.82 -14.21 -7.96
CA GLN A 181 -6.79 -14.68 -8.89
C GLN A 181 -7.28 -15.71 -9.91
N GLY A 182 -8.55 -16.15 -9.84
CA GLY A 182 -9.09 -17.20 -10.70
C GLY A 182 -8.48 -18.59 -10.45
N TRP A 183 -8.00 -18.85 -9.23
CA TRP A 183 -7.44 -20.14 -8.84
C TRP A 183 -8.48 -21.06 -8.22
N GLY A 184 -8.53 -22.29 -8.72
CA GLY A 184 -9.52 -23.28 -8.32
C GLY A 184 -10.92 -22.98 -8.83
N ARG A 185 -11.88 -23.87 -8.52
CA ARG A 185 -13.27 -23.71 -8.94
C ARG A 185 -14.00 -22.77 -7.97
N GLY A 186 -13.98 -21.47 -8.26
CA GLY A 186 -14.63 -20.45 -7.45
C GLY A 186 -13.82 -20.02 -6.20
N GLY A 187 -12.51 -20.27 -6.18
CA GLY A 187 -11.62 -19.91 -5.06
C GLY A 187 -11.37 -21.04 -4.05
N SER A 188 -12.22 -22.07 -4.01
CA SER A 188 -12.02 -23.20 -3.08
C SER A 188 -10.97 -24.20 -3.58
N PHE A 189 -10.41 -24.96 -2.64
CA PHE A 189 -9.67 -26.19 -2.97
C PHE A 189 -10.65 -27.29 -3.37
N SER A 190 -10.16 -28.25 -4.15
CA SER A 190 -11.02 -29.35 -4.61
C SER A 190 -11.22 -30.43 -3.53
N SER A 191 -10.35 -30.47 -2.52
CA SER A 191 -10.51 -31.31 -1.32
C SER A 191 -10.98 -30.45 -0.13
N PRO A 192 -11.81 -30.98 0.78
CA PRO A 192 -12.09 -30.31 2.05
C PRO A 192 -10.86 -30.26 2.97
N PHE A 193 -9.82 -31.07 2.69
CA PHE A 193 -8.56 -31.03 3.41
C PHE A 193 -7.63 -29.96 2.81
N HIS A 194 -7.30 -28.92 3.59
CA HIS A 194 -6.44 -27.85 3.10
C HIS A 194 -5.03 -28.39 2.78
N PRO A 195 -4.48 -28.16 1.57
CA PRO A 195 -3.26 -28.85 1.11
C PRO A 195 -2.06 -28.68 2.04
N VAL A 196 -1.86 -27.48 2.60
CA VAL A 196 -0.70 -27.18 3.45
C VAL A 196 -0.68 -27.91 4.79
N ARG A 197 -1.82 -28.50 5.20
CA ARG A 197 -1.88 -29.34 6.41
C ARG A 197 -0.96 -30.55 6.32
N VAL A 198 -0.54 -30.96 5.11
CA VAL A 198 0.41 -32.06 4.95
C VAL A 198 1.81 -31.75 5.48
N TYR A 199 2.17 -30.49 5.73
CA TYR A 199 3.44 -30.14 6.36
C TYR A 199 3.54 -30.63 7.82
N ALA A 200 2.42 -30.95 8.47
CA ALA A 200 2.36 -31.40 9.87
C ALA A 200 2.84 -32.85 10.10
N ALA A 201 3.74 -33.37 9.26
CA ALA A 201 4.30 -34.72 9.40
C ALA A 201 5.42 -34.81 10.46
N GLY A 202 5.82 -33.66 11.02
CA GLY A 202 6.81 -33.53 12.09
C GLY A 202 8.21 -33.10 11.65
N ASP A 203 8.53 -33.17 10.36
CA ASP A 203 9.85 -32.75 9.85
C ASP A 203 9.90 -31.26 9.51
N LEU A 204 8.76 -30.67 9.16
CA LEU A 204 8.65 -29.29 8.70
C LEU A 204 7.91 -28.44 9.72
N LYS A 205 8.19 -27.14 9.66
CA LYS A 205 7.42 -26.11 10.36
C LYS A 205 7.16 -24.97 9.39
N VAL A 206 6.14 -24.16 9.67
CA VAL A 206 6.00 -22.86 8.99
C VAL A 206 6.50 -21.79 9.94
N ALA A 207 7.62 -21.17 9.60
CA ALA A 207 8.11 -20.01 10.32
C ALA A 207 7.30 -18.79 9.87
N TYR A 208 6.96 -17.90 10.79
CA TYR A 208 6.21 -16.68 10.47
C TYR A 208 6.51 -15.51 11.42
N ILE A 209 6.19 -14.31 10.95
CA ILE A 209 6.23 -13.06 11.73
C ILE A 209 4.82 -12.53 11.84
N GLN A 210 4.48 -12.04 13.04
CA GLN A 210 3.19 -11.45 13.34
C GLN A 210 3.35 -10.02 13.84
N HIS A 211 2.54 -9.11 13.30
CA HIS A 211 2.46 -7.71 13.73
C HIS A 211 0.99 -7.35 13.96
N ASP A 212 0.66 -6.84 15.14
CA ASP A 212 -0.71 -6.44 15.51
C ASP A 212 -1.78 -7.51 15.21
N GLY A 213 -1.46 -8.79 15.45
CA GLY A 213 -2.40 -9.89 15.17
C GLY A 213 -2.30 -10.46 13.75
N HIS A 214 -1.64 -9.79 12.81
CA HIS A 214 -1.57 -10.18 11.41
C HIS A 214 -0.24 -10.82 11.04
N VAL A 215 -0.28 -11.92 10.28
CA VAL A 215 0.92 -12.56 9.75
C VAL A 215 1.46 -11.73 8.58
N THR A 216 2.64 -11.13 8.74
CA THR A 216 3.24 -10.23 7.74
C THR A 216 4.28 -10.93 6.86
N GLY A 217 4.84 -12.03 7.33
CA GLY A 217 5.85 -12.81 6.62
C GLY A 217 5.76 -14.28 7.00
N ARG A 218 6.01 -15.19 6.06
CA ARG A 218 6.04 -16.64 6.31
C ARG A 218 6.94 -17.40 5.34
N THR A 219 7.45 -18.55 5.79
CA THR A 219 8.16 -19.51 4.94
C THR A 219 8.11 -20.92 5.54
N LEU A 220 8.27 -21.93 4.71
CA LEU A 220 8.42 -23.32 5.15
C LEU A 220 9.88 -23.55 5.57
N VAL A 221 10.08 -24.17 6.72
CA VAL A 221 11.42 -24.47 7.24
C VAL A 221 11.60 -25.96 7.51
N PHE A 222 12.83 -26.44 7.38
CA PHE A 222 13.25 -27.78 7.77
C PHE A 222 14.23 -27.70 8.96
N PRO A 223 13.74 -27.74 10.21
CA PRO A 223 14.56 -27.51 11.40
C PRO A 223 15.77 -28.44 11.53
N LYS A 224 15.65 -29.70 11.11
CA LYS A 224 16.75 -30.69 11.15
C LYS A 224 17.95 -30.25 10.31
N ASN A 225 17.69 -29.71 9.13
CA ASN A 225 18.73 -29.29 8.19
C ASN A 225 19.04 -27.79 8.30
N LYS A 226 18.29 -27.06 9.14
CA LYS A 226 18.36 -25.60 9.25
C LYS A 226 18.24 -24.90 7.89
N THR A 227 17.30 -25.36 7.07
CA THR A 227 16.98 -24.71 5.79
C THR A 227 15.60 -24.05 5.82
N HIS A 228 15.42 -23.01 5.01
CA HIS A 228 14.13 -22.39 4.73
C HIS A 228 13.91 -22.26 3.21
N SER A 229 12.65 -22.39 2.78
CA SER A 229 12.27 -22.22 1.39
C SER A 229 12.02 -20.74 1.06
N ARG A 230 11.32 -20.47 -0.04
CA ARG A 230 10.91 -19.12 -0.44
C ARG A 230 10.15 -18.41 0.67
N VAL A 231 10.46 -17.14 0.89
CA VAL A 231 9.76 -16.26 1.83
C VAL A 231 8.65 -15.52 1.10
N TYR A 232 7.46 -15.48 1.72
CA TYR A 232 6.31 -14.68 1.28
C TYR A 232 6.08 -13.54 2.27
N GLY A 233 5.78 -12.34 1.77
CA GLY A 233 5.54 -11.14 2.58
C GLY A 233 6.82 -10.42 2.99
N ASP A 234 6.99 -10.15 4.28
CA ASP A 234 8.08 -9.37 4.90
C ASP A 234 9.47 -10.04 4.72
N TYR A 235 9.98 -9.98 3.49
CA TYR A 235 11.11 -10.77 3.00
C TYR A 235 12.40 -10.51 3.77
N TYR A 236 12.81 -9.25 3.88
CA TYR A 236 14.10 -8.89 4.48
C TYR A 236 14.14 -9.23 5.97
N ARG A 237 13.07 -8.91 6.69
CA ARG A 237 12.96 -9.19 8.13
C ARG A 237 12.96 -10.68 8.43
N MET A 238 12.20 -11.46 7.67
CA MET A 238 12.14 -12.91 7.85
C MET A 238 13.51 -13.56 7.68
N ARG A 239 14.28 -13.13 6.66
CA ARG A 239 15.62 -13.66 6.40
C ARG A 239 16.59 -13.37 7.54
N GLU A 240 16.57 -12.15 8.08
CA GLU A 240 17.46 -11.80 9.20
C GLU A 240 17.14 -12.61 10.46
N LEU A 241 15.85 -12.74 10.81
CA LEU A 241 15.42 -13.53 11.98
C LEU A 241 15.75 -15.02 11.83
N LEU A 242 15.57 -15.58 10.63
CA LEU A 242 15.93 -16.96 10.32
C LEU A 242 17.44 -17.18 10.39
N ALA A 243 18.23 -16.28 9.78
CA ALA A 243 19.69 -16.35 9.81
C ALA A 243 20.24 -16.27 11.24
N ALA A 244 19.64 -15.42 12.10
CA ALA A 244 19.99 -15.34 13.52
C ALA A 244 19.70 -16.66 14.28
N GLN A 245 18.77 -17.48 13.80
CA GLN A 245 18.45 -18.81 14.32
C GLN A 245 19.22 -19.95 13.61
N GLY A 246 20.18 -19.57 12.77
CA GLY A 246 21.07 -20.46 12.01
C GLY A 246 20.43 -21.09 10.79
N TYR A 247 19.29 -20.58 10.31
CA TYR A 247 18.67 -21.08 9.08
C TYR A 247 19.30 -20.43 7.83
N GLU A 248 19.54 -21.25 6.82
CA GLU A 248 19.99 -20.83 5.50
C GLU A 248 18.92 -21.12 4.44
N PHE A 249 19.03 -20.50 3.26
CA PHE A 249 18.13 -20.83 2.17
C PHE A 249 18.42 -22.25 1.66
N GLY A 250 17.39 -23.06 1.47
CA GLY A 250 17.53 -24.38 0.87
C GLY A 250 16.21 -25.11 0.74
N ASP A 251 16.11 -25.93 -0.32
CA ASP A 251 14.94 -26.76 -0.56
C ASP A 251 14.79 -27.83 0.55
N PRO A 252 13.57 -28.15 1.01
CA PRO A 252 13.33 -29.11 2.09
C PRO A 252 13.42 -30.59 1.63
N ILE A 253 14.44 -30.94 0.84
CA ILE A 253 14.62 -32.28 0.29
C ILE A 253 14.80 -33.31 1.41
N GLY A 254 14.08 -34.44 1.29
CA GLY A 254 14.05 -35.52 2.26
C GLY A 254 13.14 -35.27 3.47
N ALA A 255 12.44 -34.13 3.53
CA ALA A 255 11.44 -33.91 4.56
C ALA A 255 10.17 -34.71 4.28
N ARG A 256 9.55 -35.22 5.36
CA ARG A 256 8.28 -35.96 5.29
C ARG A 256 7.08 -35.02 5.22
N LEU A 257 6.05 -35.46 4.51
CA LEU A 257 4.71 -34.88 4.45
C LEU A 257 3.67 -35.93 4.87
N VAL A 258 2.56 -35.48 5.45
CA VAL A 258 1.43 -36.35 5.77
C VAL A 258 0.90 -36.91 4.47
N ARG A 259 0.77 -38.23 4.41
CA ARG A 259 0.13 -38.91 3.30
C ARG A 259 -1.38 -38.81 3.47
N HIS A 260 -1.99 -37.85 2.78
CA HIS A 260 -3.45 -37.71 2.73
C HIS A 260 -3.96 -38.06 1.33
N PHE A 261 -4.72 -39.15 1.24
CA PHE A 261 -5.30 -39.63 -0.01
C PHE A 261 -6.79 -39.28 -0.03
N ASP A 262 -7.22 -38.58 -1.07
CA ASP A 262 -8.62 -38.26 -1.30
C ASP A 262 -9.27 -39.37 -2.13
N GLU A 263 -10.07 -40.20 -1.47
CA GLU A 263 -10.73 -41.34 -2.12
C GLU A 263 -11.71 -40.91 -3.22
N SER A 264 -12.32 -39.72 -3.10
CA SER A 264 -13.33 -39.24 -4.04
C SER A 264 -12.73 -38.87 -5.39
N MET A 265 -11.51 -38.31 -5.36
CA MET A 265 -10.76 -37.90 -6.54
C MET A 265 -9.67 -38.91 -6.93
N ASN A 266 -9.52 -39.99 -6.14
CA ASN A 266 -8.52 -41.04 -6.32
C ASN A 266 -7.09 -40.48 -6.48
N THR A 267 -6.73 -39.48 -5.66
CA THR A 267 -5.42 -38.82 -5.74
C THR A 267 -4.92 -38.31 -4.38
N MET A 268 -3.64 -37.94 -4.31
CA MET A 268 -3.04 -37.34 -3.12
C MET A 268 -3.42 -35.87 -3.00
N VAL A 269 -3.66 -35.39 -1.78
CA VAL A 269 -3.66 -33.96 -1.49
C VAL A 269 -2.22 -33.50 -1.28
N LEU A 270 -1.80 -32.49 -2.05
CA LEU A 270 -0.41 -32.03 -2.05
C LEU A 270 -0.36 -30.53 -2.41
N PRO A 271 0.23 -29.67 -1.56
CA PRO A 271 0.39 -28.26 -1.88
C PRO A 271 1.44 -28.08 -2.97
N TYR A 272 1.40 -26.94 -3.65
CA TYR A 272 2.52 -26.54 -4.49
C TYR A 272 3.79 -26.40 -3.64
N LEU A 273 4.87 -27.07 -4.05
CA LEU A 273 6.16 -27.04 -3.35
C LEU A 273 7.14 -26.21 -4.18
N ASP A 274 7.37 -24.95 -3.78
CA ASP A 274 8.29 -24.07 -4.51
C ASP A 274 9.73 -24.62 -4.54
N LYS A 275 10.34 -24.56 -5.71
CA LYS A 275 11.76 -24.83 -5.92
C LYS A 275 12.51 -23.51 -6.05
N GLY A 276 13.65 -23.35 -5.38
CA GLY A 276 14.50 -22.17 -5.54
C GLY A 276 13.98 -20.89 -4.87
N THR A 277 14.66 -19.77 -5.12
CA THR A 277 14.46 -18.50 -4.41
C THR A 277 13.41 -17.60 -5.03
N GLU A 278 13.11 -17.78 -6.31
CA GLU A 278 12.32 -16.87 -7.13
C GLU A 278 11.08 -17.53 -7.73
N SER A 279 10.15 -16.71 -8.17
CA SER A 279 8.98 -17.20 -8.91
C SER A 279 9.41 -17.81 -10.24
N GLY A 280 8.75 -18.89 -10.66
CA GLY A 280 9.00 -19.52 -11.96
C GLY A 280 10.17 -20.50 -11.99
N MET A 281 10.87 -20.73 -10.88
CA MET A 281 11.95 -21.73 -10.77
C MET A 281 11.44 -23.20 -10.68
N GLY A 282 10.14 -23.41 -10.90
CA GLY A 282 9.48 -24.71 -10.94
C GLY A 282 8.94 -25.17 -9.58
N SER A 283 8.64 -26.47 -9.50
CA SER A 283 8.17 -27.13 -8.28
C SER A 283 9.03 -28.35 -7.94
N LEU A 284 9.13 -28.63 -6.64
CA LEU A 284 9.61 -29.90 -6.11
C LEU A 284 8.52 -30.96 -6.25
N ALA A 285 8.92 -32.23 -6.19
CA ALA A 285 8.00 -33.36 -6.19
C ALA A 285 7.95 -34.04 -4.82
N ALA A 286 6.95 -34.90 -4.63
CA ALA A 286 6.86 -35.76 -3.47
C ALA A 286 6.64 -37.21 -3.92
N VAL A 287 7.36 -38.16 -3.33
CA VAL A 287 7.21 -39.60 -3.63
C VAL A 287 6.46 -40.30 -2.50
N ASP A 288 5.49 -41.16 -2.86
CA ASP A 288 4.74 -41.95 -1.86
C ASP A 288 5.60 -43.11 -1.32
N ARG A 289 6.02 -42.99 -0.05
CA ARG A 289 6.77 -44.02 0.69
C ARG A 289 5.85 -44.95 1.49
N GLY A 290 4.54 -44.94 1.20
CA GLY A 290 3.51 -45.77 1.81
C GLY A 290 2.97 -45.21 3.13
N SER A 291 3.85 -44.80 4.05
CA SER A 291 3.44 -44.21 5.35
C SER A 291 3.40 -42.68 5.34
N HIS A 292 4.14 -42.05 4.43
CA HIS A 292 4.30 -40.61 4.29
C HIS A 292 4.64 -40.30 2.83
N LEU A 293 4.58 -39.02 2.44
CA LEU A 293 5.24 -38.57 1.22
C LEU A 293 6.60 -37.97 1.59
N GLU A 294 7.60 -38.13 0.74
CA GLU A 294 8.94 -37.57 0.93
C GLU A 294 9.23 -36.55 -0.18
N ILE A 295 9.68 -35.36 0.19
CA ILE A 295 10.03 -34.31 -0.78
C ILE A 295 11.33 -34.67 -1.49
N ILE A 296 11.32 -34.63 -2.82
CA ILE A 296 12.47 -34.94 -3.68
C ILE A 296 12.63 -33.91 -4.80
N TYR A 297 13.83 -33.89 -5.40
CA TYR A 297 13.97 -33.35 -6.74
C TYR A 297 13.32 -34.31 -7.72
N ASP A 298 12.56 -33.76 -8.66
CA ASP A 298 12.09 -34.56 -9.79
C ASP A 298 13.25 -34.77 -10.76
N ASP A 299 13.72 -36.01 -10.84
CA ASP A 299 14.70 -36.51 -11.80
C ASP A 299 14.10 -37.56 -12.75
N GLY A 300 12.77 -37.71 -12.75
CA GLY A 300 12.05 -38.71 -13.55
C GLY A 300 12.29 -40.17 -13.14
N SER A 301 13.12 -40.46 -12.13
CA SER A 301 13.59 -41.82 -11.84
C SER A 301 12.71 -42.61 -10.87
N GLN A 302 11.82 -41.94 -10.13
CA GLN A 302 11.08 -42.53 -9.02
C GLN A 302 9.63 -42.86 -9.40
N PRO A 303 9.15 -44.10 -9.22
CA PRO A 303 7.74 -44.43 -9.37
C PRO A 303 6.91 -43.77 -8.25
N LYS A 304 5.61 -43.56 -8.48
CA LYS A 304 4.67 -42.95 -7.52
C LYS A 304 5.08 -41.55 -7.05
N MET A 305 5.59 -40.76 -7.97
CA MET A 305 5.91 -39.36 -7.74
C MET A 305 4.69 -38.48 -8.01
N PHE A 306 4.53 -37.41 -7.24
CA PHE A 306 3.43 -36.46 -7.34
C PHE A 306 3.97 -35.02 -7.35
N ARG A 307 3.37 -34.17 -8.18
CA ARG A 307 3.58 -32.70 -8.15
C ARG A 307 2.31 -32.00 -7.70
N GLY A 308 2.43 -31.14 -6.69
CA GLY A 308 1.30 -30.36 -6.20
C GLY A 308 0.89 -29.32 -7.22
N CYS A 309 -0.40 -29.25 -7.54
CA CYS A 309 -0.96 -28.24 -8.43
C CYS A 309 -1.31 -26.98 -7.63
N ASN A 310 -0.93 -25.81 -8.16
CA ASN A 310 -1.28 -24.50 -7.59
C ASN A 310 -2.79 -24.19 -7.66
N LEU A 311 -3.54 -24.88 -8.52
CA LEU A 311 -4.96 -24.57 -8.77
C LEU A 311 -5.91 -25.29 -7.83
N ASN A 312 -5.74 -26.58 -7.58
CA ASN A 312 -6.76 -27.41 -6.95
C ASN A 312 -6.36 -28.02 -5.59
N GLY A 313 -5.06 -28.02 -5.26
CA GLY A 313 -4.55 -28.63 -4.03
C GLY A 313 -4.31 -30.14 -4.11
N TYR A 314 -4.41 -30.74 -5.29
CA TYR A 314 -4.09 -32.15 -5.51
C TYR A 314 -2.69 -32.33 -6.11
N GLY A 315 -2.10 -33.46 -5.79
CA GLY A 315 -0.93 -33.98 -6.48
C GLY A 315 -1.35 -34.61 -7.81
N SER A 316 -0.66 -34.26 -8.89
CA SER A 316 -0.75 -35.00 -10.15
C SER A 316 0.36 -36.07 -10.17
N PRO A 317 0.06 -37.34 -10.45
CA PRO A 317 1.07 -38.36 -10.68
C PRO A 317 2.03 -37.91 -11.78
N VAL A 318 3.33 -38.07 -11.58
CA VAL A 318 4.34 -37.79 -12.61
C VAL A 318 4.50 -38.97 -13.58
N GLU A 319 3.85 -40.11 -13.31
CA GLU A 319 3.80 -41.31 -14.18
C GLU A 319 3.15 -41.08 -15.56
N TYR A 320 2.71 -39.85 -15.86
CA TYR A 320 2.20 -39.43 -17.16
C TYR A 320 2.81 -38.11 -17.67
N SER A 321 3.94 -37.68 -17.12
CA SER A 321 4.95 -37.06 -17.97
C SER A 321 5.96 -38.15 -18.26
N VAL A 322 5.61 -39.05 -19.19
CA VAL A 322 6.65 -39.55 -20.07
C VAL A 322 7.48 -38.34 -20.45
N ALA A 323 8.78 -38.43 -20.17
CA ALA A 323 9.71 -37.81 -21.07
C ALA A 323 9.17 -38.11 -22.48
N PHE A 324 8.67 -37.08 -23.15
CA PHE A 324 8.99 -36.96 -24.55
C PHE A 324 10.53 -36.88 -24.60
N ASP A 325 11.21 -38.02 -24.38
CA ASP A 325 12.22 -38.47 -25.32
C ASP A 325 11.38 -38.61 -26.59
N GLU A 326 11.39 -37.64 -27.50
CA GLU A 326 12.42 -37.56 -28.54
C GLU A 326 12.70 -38.92 -29.22
N GLU A 327 11.71 -39.83 -29.22
CA GLU A 327 11.48 -40.65 -30.40
C GLU A 327 10.37 -39.96 -31.20
N GLU A 328 10.82 -39.27 -32.24
CA GLU A 328 10.10 -38.63 -33.33
C GLU A 328 8.90 -39.47 -33.84
N ASP A 329 7.76 -39.36 -33.19
CA ASP A 329 6.47 -39.38 -33.89
C ASP A 329 5.94 -37.95 -33.78
N ASP A 330 6.07 -37.27 -34.92
CA ASP A 330 5.70 -35.88 -35.25
C ASP A 330 4.17 -35.69 -35.13
N ASP A 331 3.67 -35.89 -33.92
CA ASP A 331 2.25 -35.78 -33.56
C ASP A 331 1.94 -34.30 -33.39
N GLY A 332 1.83 -33.58 -34.51
CA GLY A 332 1.45 -32.17 -34.52
C GLY A 332 0.27 -31.88 -33.57
N TYR A 333 0.16 -30.66 -33.06
CA TYR A 333 -0.97 -30.34 -32.18
C TYR A 333 -2.18 -29.90 -32.98
N GLN A 334 -3.35 -30.32 -32.51
CA GLN A 334 -4.61 -29.78 -32.98
C GLN A 334 -4.93 -28.45 -32.30
N CYS A 335 -5.17 -27.40 -33.09
CA CYS A 335 -5.69 -26.13 -32.58
C CYS A 335 -7.10 -26.33 -32.01
N ASP A 336 -7.32 -26.00 -30.75
CA ASP A 336 -8.59 -26.19 -30.05
C ASP A 336 -9.75 -25.38 -30.66
N ARG A 337 -9.44 -24.39 -31.50
CA ARG A 337 -10.42 -23.51 -32.14
C ARG A 337 -10.81 -23.93 -33.55
N CYS A 338 -9.85 -24.05 -34.48
CA CYS A 338 -10.15 -24.42 -35.87
C CYS A 338 -10.11 -25.94 -36.10
N GLY A 339 -9.50 -26.72 -35.19
CA GLY A 339 -9.31 -28.15 -35.36
C GLY A 339 -8.23 -28.53 -36.36
N ASP A 340 -7.50 -27.56 -36.92
CA ASP A 340 -6.37 -27.82 -37.81
C ASP A 340 -5.17 -28.35 -37.01
N TRP A 341 -4.39 -29.23 -37.64
CA TRP A 341 -3.18 -29.81 -37.09
C TRP A 341 -1.97 -29.00 -37.52
N PHE A 342 -1.04 -28.77 -36.60
CA PHE A 342 0.18 -28.00 -36.80
C PHE A 342 1.36 -28.78 -36.26
N ASP A 343 2.45 -28.84 -37.03
CA ASP A 343 3.67 -29.52 -36.61
C ASP A 343 4.28 -28.76 -35.41
N ASP A 344 5.05 -29.45 -34.56
CA ASP A 344 5.56 -28.95 -33.26
C ASP A 344 6.40 -27.65 -33.38
N ASP A 345 6.90 -27.35 -34.59
CA ASP A 345 7.70 -26.16 -34.91
C ASP A 345 6.85 -24.86 -35.06
N ASP A 346 5.52 -24.98 -35.19
CA ASP A 346 4.63 -23.82 -35.30
C ASP A 346 4.20 -23.31 -33.91
N ASP A 347 4.51 -22.04 -33.64
CA ASP A 347 4.48 -21.34 -32.35
C ASP A 347 3.07 -21.26 -31.70
N LEU A 348 2.54 -22.40 -31.24
CA LEU A 348 1.23 -22.52 -30.58
C LEU A 348 1.26 -21.88 -29.21
N ARG A 349 0.34 -20.93 -28.97
CA ARG A 349 0.25 -20.22 -27.69
C ARG A 349 -1.06 -20.53 -26.99
N SER A 350 -0.98 -20.62 -25.65
CA SER A 350 -2.15 -20.86 -24.81
C SER A 350 -3.03 -19.61 -24.74
N VAL A 351 -4.32 -19.76 -25.04
CA VAL A 351 -5.37 -18.77 -24.79
C VAL A 351 -6.15 -19.21 -23.55
N ILE A 352 -6.29 -18.30 -22.59
CA ILE A 352 -6.85 -18.64 -21.28
C ILE A 352 -8.28 -19.15 -21.41
N ASN A 353 -8.58 -20.26 -20.74
CA ASN A 353 -9.87 -20.96 -20.75
C ASN A 353 -10.30 -21.53 -22.12
N GLU A 354 -9.46 -21.46 -23.14
CA GLU A 354 -9.77 -21.90 -24.51
C GLU A 354 -8.74 -22.86 -25.10
N GLY A 355 -7.68 -23.17 -24.35
CA GLY A 355 -6.69 -24.17 -24.74
C GLY A 355 -5.57 -23.61 -25.62
N ARG A 356 -5.04 -24.42 -26.53
CA ARG A 356 -3.94 -24.09 -27.45
C ARG A 356 -4.52 -23.66 -28.80
N TRP A 357 -4.18 -22.45 -29.23
CA TRP A 357 -4.63 -21.90 -30.51
C TRP A 357 -3.45 -21.70 -31.45
N CYS A 358 -3.65 -22.02 -32.73
CA CYS A 358 -2.72 -21.66 -33.80
C CYS A 358 -2.61 -20.14 -33.94
N GLU A 359 -1.48 -19.68 -34.48
CA GLU A 359 -1.21 -18.26 -34.70
C GLU A 359 -2.34 -17.58 -35.47
N HIS A 360 -2.84 -18.21 -36.54
CA HIS A 360 -3.97 -17.67 -37.30
C HIS A 360 -5.23 -17.47 -36.43
N CYS A 361 -5.58 -18.45 -35.60
CA CYS A 361 -6.75 -18.33 -34.72
C CYS A 361 -6.53 -17.29 -33.62
N ARG A 362 -5.33 -17.24 -33.04
CA ARG A 362 -4.93 -16.26 -32.03
C ARG A 362 -5.01 -14.84 -32.58
N ASP A 363 -4.49 -14.59 -33.77
CA ASP A 363 -4.42 -13.24 -34.32
C ASP A 363 -5.79 -12.72 -34.81
N ASN A 364 -6.67 -13.62 -35.26
CA ASN A 364 -8.00 -13.23 -35.74
C ASN A 364 -9.06 -13.21 -34.63
N TYR A 365 -8.91 -14.02 -33.59
CA TYR A 365 -9.94 -14.22 -32.57
C TYR A 365 -9.46 -14.00 -31.14
N GLY A 366 -8.18 -13.69 -30.94
CA GLY A 366 -7.63 -13.38 -29.64
C GLY A 366 -7.20 -11.92 -29.53
N PHE A 367 -6.98 -11.49 -28.29
CA PHE A 367 -6.30 -10.24 -27.97
C PHE A 367 -5.28 -10.49 -26.86
N TYR A 368 -4.18 -9.75 -26.89
CA TYR A 368 -3.19 -9.79 -25.83
C TYR A 368 -3.56 -8.79 -24.73
N CYS A 369 -3.80 -9.28 -23.52
CA CYS A 369 -4.05 -8.43 -22.36
C CYS A 369 -2.72 -8.03 -21.74
N GLU A 370 -2.28 -6.79 -21.97
CA GLU A 370 -1.02 -6.24 -21.45
C GLU A 370 -0.94 -6.30 -19.92
N GLY A 371 -2.07 -6.05 -19.24
CA GLY A 371 -2.13 -6.06 -17.78
C GLY A 371 -1.80 -7.41 -17.13
N TYR A 372 -2.14 -8.52 -17.78
CA TYR A 372 -1.82 -9.86 -17.29
C TYR A 372 -0.65 -10.52 -18.04
N GLY A 373 -0.17 -9.93 -19.15
CA GLY A 373 0.88 -10.48 -20.00
C GLY A 373 0.51 -11.80 -20.68
N ARG A 374 -0.72 -11.92 -21.21
CA ARG A 374 -1.25 -13.18 -21.76
C ARG A 374 -2.39 -12.97 -22.75
N TRP A 375 -2.65 -13.98 -23.58
CA TRP A 375 -3.69 -13.95 -24.62
C TRP A 375 -5.06 -14.38 -24.09
N HIS A 376 -6.09 -13.68 -24.53
CA HIS A 376 -7.50 -13.90 -24.23
C HIS A 376 -8.29 -14.03 -25.53
N SER A 377 -9.48 -14.64 -25.44
CA SER A 377 -10.39 -14.84 -26.57
C SER A 377 -11.34 -13.65 -26.72
N ASN A 378 -11.41 -13.06 -27.92
CA ASN A 378 -12.34 -11.96 -28.25
C ASN A 378 -13.82 -12.39 -28.22
N ASP A 379 -14.10 -13.69 -28.33
CA ASP A 379 -15.49 -14.19 -28.32
C ASP A 379 -16.07 -14.32 -26.90
N ARG A 380 -15.20 -14.47 -25.90
CA ARG A 380 -15.60 -14.79 -24.52
C ARG A 380 -15.29 -13.70 -23.52
N GLU A 381 -14.41 -12.77 -23.86
CA GLU A 381 -13.99 -11.72 -22.96
C GLU A 381 -13.96 -10.37 -23.68
N ILE A 382 -14.52 -9.36 -23.02
CA ILE A 382 -14.51 -7.99 -23.53
C ILE A 382 -13.11 -7.42 -23.30
N SER A 383 -12.59 -6.69 -24.28
CA SER A 383 -11.34 -5.95 -24.17
C SER A 383 -11.60 -4.44 -24.11
N TYR A 384 -10.74 -3.74 -23.37
CA TYR A 384 -10.73 -2.28 -23.24
C TYR A 384 -9.39 -1.76 -23.74
N THR A 385 -9.42 -0.71 -24.55
CA THR A 385 -8.21 0.01 -24.98
C THR A 385 -8.02 1.23 -24.10
N LEU A 386 -6.90 1.27 -23.37
CA LEU A 386 -6.50 2.41 -22.55
C LEU A 386 -6.03 3.57 -23.42
N SER A 387 -6.03 4.79 -22.87
CA SER A 387 -5.59 6.02 -23.58
C SER A 387 -4.15 5.96 -24.10
N ASN A 388 -3.30 5.13 -23.49
CA ASN A 388 -1.93 4.87 -23.96
C ASN A 388 -1.83 3.81 -25.07
N GLY A 389 -2.96 3.29 -25.56
CA GLY A 389 -3.06 2.27 -26.61
C GLY A 389 -2.95 0.82 -26.12
N GLN A 390 -2.72 0.57 -24.83
CA GLN A 390 -2.68 -0.79 -24.29
C GLN A 390 -4.07 -1.41 -24.28
N VAL A 391 -4.14 -2.71 -24.59
CA VAL A 391 -5.39 -3.48 -24.54
C VAL A 391 -5.38 -4.33 -23.28
N VAL A 392 -6.47 -4.28 -22.51
CA VAL A 392 -6.66 -5.06 -21.28
C VAL A 392 -7.98 -5.81 -21.31
N SER A 393 -8.06 -6.93 -20.61
CA SER A 393 -9.31 -7.68 -20.42
C SER A 393 -10.26 -6.94 -19.48
N GLU A 394 -11.57 -7.14 -19.61
CA GLU A 394 -12.61 -6.62 -18.72
C GLU A 394 -12.30 -6.87 -17.24
N ARG A 395 -11.88 -8.09 -16.89
CA ARG A 395 -11.51 -8.42 -15.50
C ARG A 395 -10.35 -7.58 -14.99
N TYR A 396 -9.35 -7.34 -15.85
CA TYR A 396 -8.24 -6.49 -15.48
C TYR A 396 -8.70 -5.03 -15.35
N PHE A 397 -9.51 -4.57 -16.29
CA PHE A 397 -10.09 -3.23 -16.32
C PHE A 397 -10.88 -2.94 -15.04
N ASP A 398 -11.82 -3.79 -14.65
CA ASP A 398 -12.65 -3.61 -13.46
C ASP A 398 -11.84 -3.48 -12.16
N SER A 399 -10.67 -4.13 -12.11
CA SER A 399 -9.83 -4.16 -10.91
C SER A 399 -8.80 -3.03 -10.87
N HIS A 400 -8.31 -2.58 -12.04
CA HIS A 400 -7.11 -1.72 -12.12
C HIS A 400 -7.29 -0.46 -12.96
N CYS A 401 -8.42 -0.29 -13.63
CA CYS A 401 -8.68 0.82 -14.54
C CYS A 401 -10.01 1.51 -14.20
N PHE A 402 -10.24 2.65 -14.83
CA PHE A 402 -11.49 3.38 -14.77
C PHE A 402 -11.74 4.15 -16.08
N THR A 403 -13.02 4.47 -16.32
CA THR A 403 -13.40 5.43 -17.37
C THR A 403 -13.43 6.82 -16.77
N CYS A 404 -12.71 7.76 -17.37
CA CYS A 404 -12.66 9.14 -16.94
C CYS A 404 -13.95 9.86 -17.37
N ASP A 405 -14.66 10.47 -16.41
CA ASP A 405 -15.95 11.12 -16.66
C ASP A 405 -15.81 12.39 -17.52
N PHE A 406 -14.60 12.97 -17.61
CA PHE A 406 -14.34 14.20 -18.36
C PHE A 406 -14.21 13.97 -19.88
N ASP A 407 -13.44 12.96 -20.30
CA ASP A 407 -13.11 12.69 -21.72
C ASP A 407 -13.63 11.34 -22.22
N SER A 408 -14.25 10.53 -21.35
CA SER A 408 -14.72 9.17 -21.61
C SER A 408 -13.62 8.18 -22.00
N GLU A 409 -12.34 8.52 -21.82
CA GLU A 409 -11.22 7.61 -22.08
C GLU A 409 -10.91 6.71 -20.87
N HIS A 410 -10.12 5.67 -21.11
CA HIS A 410 -9.81 4.64 -20.14
C HIS A 410 -8.39 4.79 -19.57
N TYR A 411 -8.26 4.78 -18.26
CA TYR A 411 -7.00 5.04 -17.55
C TYR A 411 -6.79 4.06 -16.39
N TYR A 412 -5.57 4.01 -15.86
CA TYR A 412 -5.27 3.24 -14.66
C TYR A 412 -5.82 3.92 -13.40
N ASN A 413 -6.28 3.13 -12.43
CA ASN A 413 -6.84 3.59 -11.16
C ASN A 413 -5.88 4.47 -10.36
N GLU A 414 -4.56 4.28 -10.51
CA GLU A 414 -3.54 5.08 -9.82
C GLU A 414 -3.46 6.54 -10.30
N ASP A 415 -3.95 6.82 -11.50
CA ASP A 415 -4.00 8.17 -12.08
C ASP A 415 -5.37 8.85 -11.88
N ALA A 416 -6.27 8.23 -11.14
CA ALA A 416 -7.60 8.76 -10.89
C ALA A 416 -7.59 9.89 -9.85
N VAL A 417 -8.37 10.92 -10.13
CA VAL A 417 -8.67 12.04 -9.23
C VAL A 417 -10.17 12.05 -8.99
N GLU A 418 -10.58 11.80 -7.74
CA GLU A 418 -11.99 11.92 -7.34
C GLU A 418 -12.38 13.39 -7.14
N MET A 419 -13.46 13.79 -7.81
CA MET A 419 -14.04 15.13 -7.81
C MET A 419 -15.11 15.26 -6.72
N ALA A 420 -15.48 16.49 -6.34
CA ALA A 420 -16.41 16.75 -5.24
C ALA A 420 -17.83 16.21 -5.46
N ASN A 421 -18.21 15.96 -6.71
CA ASN A 421 -19.49 15.36 -7.15
C ASN A 421 -19.42 13.82 -7.25
N GLY A 422 -18.26 13.20 -6.96
CA GLY A 422 -18.05 11.75 -7.07
C GLY A 422 -17.54 11.28 -8.44
N GLU A 423 -17.44 12.17 -9.43
CA GLU A 423 -16.81 11.85 -10.71
C GLU A 423 -15.32 11.53 -10.54
N ARG A 424 -14.77 10.73 -11.46
CA ARG A 424 -13.37 10.35 -11.50
C ARG A 424 -12.74 10.90 -12.77
N TRP A 425 -11.74 11.74 -12.59
CA TRP A 425 -11.00 12.35 -13.70
C TRP A 425 -9.59 11.79 -13.78
N TYR A 426 -9.02 11.73 -14.99
CA TYR A 426 -7.60 11.51 -15.16
C TYR A 426 -6.79 12.70 -14.61
N ILE A 427 -5.67 12.44 -13.94
CA ILE A 427 -4.88 13.48 -13.26
C ILE A 427 -4.42 14.61 -14.19
N ALA A 428 -4.12 14.34 -15.46
CA ALA A 428 -3.76 15.41 -16.41
C ALA A 428 -4.96 16.31 -16.72
N ASN A 429 -6.14 15.72 -16.97
CA ASN A 429 -7.38 16.47 -17.18
C ASN A 429 -7.71 17.33 -15.97
N PHE A 430 -7.54 16.80 -14.76
CA PHE A 430 -7.71 17.59 -13.54
C PHE A 430 -6.72 18.75 -13.44
N ARG A 431 -5.44 18.57 -13.81
CA ARG A 431 -4.44 19.66 -13.76
C ARG A 431 -4.78 20.83 -14.68
N GLU A 432 -5.38 20.54 -15.83
CA GLU A 432 -5.73 21.55 -16.84
C GLU A 432 -7.11 22.15 -16.61
N ASN A 433 -8.07 21.34 -16.16
CA ASN A 433 -9.50 21.68 -16.15
C ASN A 433 -10.12 21.67 -14.75
N GLY A 434 -9.34 21.41 -13.70
CA GLY A 434 -9.81 21.40 -12.32
C GLY A 434 -8.94 22.20 -11.37
N PHE A 435 -9.46 22.43 -10.17
CA PHE A 435 -8.72 23.06 -9.07
C PHE A 435 -9.12 22.43 -7.73
N THR A 436 -8.29 22.66 -6.70
CA THR A 436 -8.63 22.29 -5.32
C THR A 436 -9.10 23.53 -4.58
N CYS A 437 -10.29 23.48 -4.00
CA CYS A 437 -10.83 24.59 -3.23
C CYS A 437 -10.06 24.74 -1.90
N ASP A 438 -9.50 25.93 -1.65
CA ASP A 438 -8.67 26.21 -0.47
C ASP A 438 -9.42 26.02 0.86
N MET A 439 -10.75 26.14 0.85
CA MET A 439 -11.57 26.08 2.06
C MET A 439 -12.08 24.68 2.39
N THR A 440 -12.39 23.88 1.38
CA THR A 440 -12.95 22.54 1.58
C THR A 440 -11.93 21.44 1.39
N GLY A 441 -10.81 21.71 0.70
CA GLY A 441 -9.84 20.71 0.26
C GLY A 441 -10.38 19.76 -0.82
N ARG A 442 -11.63 19.95 -1.27
CA ARG A 442 -12.25 19.14 -2.32
C ARG A 442 -11.88 19.70 -3.71
N ARG A 443 -12.01 18.85 -4.72
CA ARG A 443 -11.59 19.10 -6.10
C ARG A 443 -12.81 19.40 -6.96
N TYR A 444 -12.73 20.45 -7.77
CA TYR A 444 -13.85 20.95 -8.57
C TYR A 444 -13.40 21.25 -10.01
N PRO A 445 -14.30 21.18 -10.99
CA PRO A 445 -14.06 21.70 -12.34
C PRO A 445 -13.76 23.21 -12.32
N ASN A 446 -12.92 23.70 -13.24
CA ASN A 446 -12.55 25.12 -13.34
C ASN A 446 -13.74 26.04 -13.64
N GLU A 447 -14.85 25.54 -14.19
CA GLU A 447 -16.09 26.31 -14.36
C GLU A 447 -16.75 26.69 -13.03
N GLU A 448 -16.47 25.96 -11.94
CA GLU A 448 -16.91 26.29 -10.59
C GLU A 448 -15.89 27.16 -9.83
N ARG A 449 -14.85 27.66 -10.50
CA ARG A 449 -13.76 28.39 -9.85
C ARG A 449 -14.17 29.84 -9.54
N VAL A 450 -13.98 30.24 -8.28
CA VAL A 450 -14.08 31.65 -7.85
C VAL A 450 -12.74 32.11 -7.28
N ASP A 451 -12.10 33.06 -7.97
CA ASP A 451 -10.89 33.71 -7.48
C ASP A 451 -11.25 34.80 -6.46
N MET A 452 -10.71 34.69 -5.25
CA MET A 452 -10.95 35.61 -4.14
C MET A 452 -9.92 36.74 -4.14
N ALA A 453 -10.31 37.93 -3.66
CA ALA A 453 -9.44 39.12 -3.58
C ALA A 453 -8.15 38.90 -2.78
N ASN A 454 -8.16 37.94 -1.85
CA ASN A 454 -6.99 37.58 -1.05
C ASN A 454 -6.06 36.54 -1.72
N GLY A 455 -6.32 36.19 -2.98
CA GLY A 455 -5.57 35.21 -3.76
C GLY A 455 -5.96 33.75 -3.49
N GLN A 456 -6.94 33.48 -2.63
CA GLN A 456 -7.49 32.14 -2.45
C GLN A 456 -8.40 31.77 -3.62
N VAL A 457 -8.60 30.46 -3.83
CA VAL A 457 -9.50 29.93 -4.85
C VAL A 457 -10.57 29.07 -4.21
N TRP A 458 -11.83 29.45 -4.41
CA TRP A 458 -13.00 28.82 -3.81
C TRP A 458 -13.85 28.14 -4.88
N SER A 459 -14.65 27.14 -4.48
CA SER A 459 -15.72 26.64 -5.34
C SER A 459 -16.92 27.59 -5.30
N GLN A 460 -17.63 27.70 -6.43
CA GLN A 460 -18.83 28.52 -6.58
C GLN A 460 -19.83 28.19 -5.47
N LYS A 461 -20.10 26.89 -5.22
CA LYS A 461 -20.97 26.44 -4.14
C LYS A 461 -20.54 26.92 -2.74
N TYR A 462 -19.23 26.98 -2.46
CA TYR A 462 -18.73 27.49 -1.19
C TYR A 462 -18.82 29.02 -1.13
N PHE A 463 -18.50 29.69 -2.24
CA PHE A 463 -18.63 31.14 -2.39
C PHE A 463 -20.08 31.61 -2.23
N ASP A 464 -21.06 30.95 -2.84
CA ASP A 464 -22.48 31.32 -2.74
C ASP A 464 -22.98 31.33 -1.30
N ARG A 465 -22.40 30.49 -0.44
CA ARG A 465 -22.77 30.39 0.97
C ARG A 465 -21.99 31.33 1.88
N TYR A 466 -20.74 31.62 1.51
CA TYR A 466 -19.74 32.16 2.43
C TYR A 466 -18.94 33.34 1.84
N GLY A 467 -19.30 33.83 0.68
CA GLY A 467 -18.65 34.94 -0.01
C GLY A 467 -19.67 35.93 -0.57
N PHE A 468 -19.16 37.07 -1.02
CA PHE A 468 -19.92 38.07 -1.74
C PHE A 468 -19.03 38.73 -2.80
N ALA A 469 -19.64 39.15 -3.90
CA ALA A 469 -18.98 39.92 -4.94
C ALA A 469 -19.25 41.41 -4.71
N CYS A 470 -18.21 42.23 -4.64
CA CYS A 470 -18.36 43.68 -4.49
C CYS A 470 -18.82 44.30 -5.82
N THR A 471 -19.97 44.98 -5.83
CA THR A 471 -20.51 45.62 -7.05
C THR A 471 -19.69 46.82 -7.53
N GLU A 472 -18.92 47.46 -6.66
CA GLU A 472 -18.09 48.62 -7.02
C GLU A 472 -16.73 48.23 -7.62
N CYS A 473 -16.02 47.28 -7.01
CA CYS A 473 -14.67 46.89 -7.48
C CYS A 473 -14.64 45.58 -8.28
N GLY A 474 -15.72 44.80 -8.28
CA GLY A 474 -15.80 43.50 -8.97
C GLY A 474 -15.04 42.36 -8.29
N GLU A 475 -14.40 42.60 -7.13
CA GLU A 475 -13.64 41.57 -6.41
C GLU A 475 -14.52 40.72 -5.48
N ASN A 476 -14.12 39.47 -5.26
CA ASN A 476 -14.81 38.50 -4.42
C ASN A 476 -14.21 38.43 -3.02
N PHE A 477 -15.04 38.52 -1.97
CA PHE A 477 -14.59 38.53 -0.58
C PHE A 477 -15.30 37.47 0.26
N PRO A 478 -14.64 36.94 1.31
CA PRO A 478 -15.29 36.06 2.28
C PRO A 478 -16.27 36.84 3.17
N LEU A 479 -17.47 36.30 3.37
CA LEU A 479 -18.42 36.75 4.39
C LEU A 479 -17.86 36.43 5.78
N ASN A 480 -17.82 37.44 6.65
CA ASN A 480 -17.26 37.27 7.98
C ASN A 480 -18.30 36.64 8.92
N HIS A 481 -18.25 35.32 9.07
CA HIS A 481 -19.17 34.54 9.91
C HIS A 481 -19.29 34.97 11.38
N GLN A 482 -18.34 35.74 11.91
CA GLN A 482 -18.34 36.09 13.32
C GLN A 482 -19.28 37.25 13.66
N HIS A 483 -19.71 38.05 12.67
CA HIS A 483 -20.57 39.22 12.91
C HIS A 483 -21.54 39.47 11.75
N PRO A 484 -22.70 38.77 11.69
CA PRO A 484 -23.71 38.98 10.64
C PRO A 484 -24.36 40.38 10.64
N ASN A 485 -23.97 41.27 11.57
CA ASN A 485 -24.49 42.63 11.73
C ASN A 485 -23.38 43.71 11.68
N GLN A 486 -22.14 43.36 11.32
CA GLN A 486 -21.09 44.38 11.14
C GLN A 486 -20.89 44.64 9.66
N ASP A 487 -21.12 45.90 9.27
CA ASP A 487 -21.01 46.45 7.93
C ASP A 487 -20.07 45.66 7.02
N GLU A 488 -20.67 44.94 6.06
CA GLU A 488 -20.03 44.17 5.00
C GLU A 488 -19.33 45.12 4.02
N THR A 489 -18.38 45.90 4.51
CA THR A 489 -17.66 46.87 3.73
C THR A 489 -16.55 46.18 2.97
N CYS A 490 -16.59 46.31 1.64
CA CYS A 490 -15.50 45.90 0.78
C CYS A 490 -14.21 46.54 1.28
N ARG A 491 -13.21 45.73 1.64
CA ARG A 491 -11.94 46.25 2.16
C ARG A 491 -11.11 46.99 1.11
N SER A 492 -11.44 46.81 -0.16
CA SER A 492 -10.75 47.43 -1.30
C SER A 492 -11.27 48.84 -1.58
N CYS A 493 -12.60 49.04 -1.64
CA CYS A 493 -13.21 50.34 -1.98
C CYS A 493 -14.07 50.99 -0.88
N GLY A 494 -14.38 50.28 0.21
CA GLY A 494 -15.22 50.78 1.29
C GLY A 494 -16.73 50.70 1.05
N ALA A 495 -17.18 50.18 -0.10
CA ALA A 495 -18.59 49.98 -0.43
C ALA A 495 -19.26 49.00 0.55
N SER A 496 -20.46 49.32 1.03
CA SER A 496 -21.32 48.34 1.70
C SER A 496 -21.80 47.30 0.69
N ALA A 497 -21.63 46.01 0.99
CA ALA A 497 -22.18 44.93 0.17
C ALA A 497 -23.71 45.05 0.11
N GLU A 498 -24.25 45.23 -1.09
CA GLU A 498 -25.65 44.88 -1.33
C GLU A 498 -25.72 43.35 -1.37
N LEU A 499 -26.16 42.75 -0.26
CA LEU A 499 -26.45 41.32 -0.19
C LEU A 499 -27.42 40.97 -1.33
N LEU A 500 -26.93 40.20 -2.30
CA LEU A 500 -27.82 39.52 -3.24
C LEU A 500 -28.77 38.66 -2.39
N PRO A 501 -30.09 38.73 -2.60
CA PRO A 501 -31.05 37.99 -1.79
C PRO A 501 -30.71 36.51 -1.88
N ALA A 502 -30.40 35.91 -0.72
CA ALA A 502 -30.12 34.48 -0.61
C ALA A 502 -31.23 33.69 -1.31
N THR A 503 -30.88 32.94 -2.34
CA THR A 503 -31.80 32.02 -2.99
C THR A 503 -32.22 30.96 -1.98
N ALA A 504 -33.52 30.85 -1.71
CA ALA A 504 -34.09 30.16 -0.56
C ALA A 504 -34.02 28.61 -0.58
N GLU A 505 -33.18 28.00 -1.41
CA GLU A 505 -33.22 26.55 -1.66
C GLU A 505 -32.18 25.70 -0.89
N ALA A 506 -31.28 26.30 -0.10
CA ALA A 506 -30.14 25.58 0.48
C ALA A 506 -30.40 24.83 1.83
N SER A 507 -31.63 24.46 2.18
CA SER A 507 -31.95 23.92 3.53
C SER A 507 -32.43 22.46 3.61
N ALA A 508 -32.34 21.67 2.54
CA ALA A 508 -32.77 20.27 2.55
C ALA A 508 -31.70 19.30 2.04
N GLU A 509 -30.57 19.16 2.74
CA GLU A 509 -29.63 18.04 2.50
C GLU A 509 -28.64 17.88 3.66
N HIS A 510 -29.12 17.39 4.81
CA HIS A 510 -28.33 16.73 5.86
C HIS A 510 -29.26 15.83 6.69
N THR A 511 -29.55 14.65 6.14
CA THR A 511 -29.92 13.42 6.86
C THR A 511 -29.13 12.28 6.28
#